data_AF-A0A5N5DNU5-F1
#
_entry.id   AF-A0A5N5DNU5-F1
#
_cell.length_a   1.000
_cell.length_b   1.000
_cell.length_c   1.000
_cell.angle_alpha   90.00
_cell.angle_beta   90.00
_cell.angle_gamma   90.00
#
_symmetry.space_group_name_H-M   'P 1'
#
loop_
_entity.id
_entity.type
_entity.pdbx_description
1 polymer ?
#
loop_
_entity_poly.entity_id
_entity_poly.type
_entity_poly.pdbx_seq_one_letter_code
_entity_poly.pdbx_strand_id
1 'polypeptide(L)'
;MKLKAAAVHAAPVFMDKKATTAKVVRIIEEAGKQGIKLLGFPETFIPGYPYFCEAYPPIQQVGALAKYADESVVCDASDASMRSVQAACRAAGVTVSLGVSERMPGGGYTLFNSQVVVDSDGAILGVHRKLQPTYAERFVWAQGGGWSLRVVRPKLNGGGGSDGDARPRGRLAGAVDDAWL
;
A
#
# COMPACT_ATOMS: atom_id res chain seq x y z
N MET A 1 -7.72 -16.10 21.66
CA MET A 1 -7.69 -16.39 20.21
C MET A 1 -6.32 -15.98 19.67
N LYS A 2 -5.71 -16.72 18.73
CA LYS A 2 -4.36 -16.43 18.21
C LYS A 2 -4.44 -15.80 16.82
N LEU A 3 -3.92 -14.58 16.66
CA LEU A 3 -3.69 -13.93 15.37
C LEU A 3 -2.33 -14.38 14.81
N LYS A 4 -2.27 -14.77 13.53
CA LYS A 4 -1.01 -15.03 12.83
C LYS A 4 -0.75 -13.89 11.84
N ALA A 5 0.31 -13.13 12.08
CA ALA A 5 0.76 -12.04 11.23
C ALA A 5 2.12 -12.36 10.62
N ALA A 6 2.44 -11.74 9.48
CA ALA A 6 3.75 -11.86 8.84
C ALA A 6 4.18 -10.54 8.19
N ALA A 7 5.49 -10.37 8.06
CA ALA A 7 6.11 -9.30 7.30
C ALA A 7 6.79 -9.91 6.06
N VAL A 8 6.59 -9.29 4.90
CA VAL A 8 7.17 -9.71 3.63
C VAL A 8 8.59 -9.17 3.54
N HIS A 9 9.55 -10.06 3.29
CA HIS A 9 10.91 -9.69 2.90
C HIS A 9 11.16 -10.15 1.47
N ALA A 10 11.00 -9.25 0.51
CA ALA A 10 11.18 -9.54 -0.90
C ALA A 10 11.57 -8.26 -1.66
N ALA A 11 12.20 -8.42 -2.82
CA ALA A 11 12.39 -7.32 -3.76
C ALA A 11 11.19 -7.18 -4.71
N PRO A 12 10.85 -5.99 -5.18
CA PRO A 12 9.88 -5.80 -6.27
C PRO A 12 10.48 -6.21 -7.63
N VAL A 13 9.66 -6.21 -8.68
CA VAL A 13 10.17 -6.14 -10.05
C VAL A 13 10.30 -4.65 -10.37
N PHE A 14 11.50 -4.12 -10.18
CA PHE A 14 11.74 -2.68 -10.13
C PHE A 14 11.22 -1.93 -11.36
N MET A 15 10.43 -0.89 -11.13
CA MET A 15 9.79 -0.06 -12.17
C MET A 15 8.94 -0.89 -13.16
N ASP A 16 8.27 -1.93 -12.66
CA ASP A 16 7.24 -2.68 -13.37
C ASP A 16 6.08 -2.96 -12.42
N LYS A 17 5.03 -2.12 -12.51
CA LYS A 17 3.80 -2.20 -11.73
C LYS A 17 3.13 -3.55 -11.93
N LYS A 18 3.04 -4.02 -13.17
CA LYS A 18 2.29 -5.23 -13.52
C LYS A 18 2.97 -6.47 -12.96
N ALA A 19 4.28 -6.62 -13.19
CA ALA A 19 5.04 -7.77 -12.70
C ALA A 19 5.16 -7.76 -11.17
N THR A 20 5.32 -6.59 -10.56
CA THR A 20 5.34 -6.46 -9.10
C THR A 20 3.98 -6.78 -8.49
N THR A 21 2.87 -6.32 -9.09
CA THR A 21 1.52 -6.69 -8.65
C THR A 21 1.33 -8.21 -8.71
N ALA A 22 1.75 -8.87 -9.79
CA ALA A 22 1.67 -10.33 -9.90
C ALA A 22 2.52 -11.04 -8.83
N LYS A 23 3.61 -10.43 -8.37
CA LYS A 23 4.39 -10.93 -7.23
C LYS A 23 3.64 -10.74 -5.90
N VAL A 24 3.04 -9.57 -5.67
CA VAL A 24 2.20 -9.30 -4.50
C VAL A 24 1.06 -10.31 -4.38
N VAL A 25 0.33 -10.56 -5.47
CA VAL A 25 -0.77 -11.54 -5.51
C VAL A 25 -0.30 -12.93 -5.07
N ARG A 26 0.80 -13.44 -5.66
CA ARG A 26 1.36 -14.75 -5.29
C ARG A 26 1.75 -14.86 -3.82
N ILE A 27 2.32 -13.78 -3.25
CA ILE A 27 2.70 -13.73 -1.84
C ILE A 27 1.45 -13.75 -0.94
N ILE A 28 0.39 -13.04 -1.31
CA ILE A 28 -0.89 -13.04 -0.58
C ILE A 28 -1.51 -14.44 -0.57
N GLU A 29 -1.55 -15.10 -1.73
CA GLU A 29 -2.08 -16.46 -1.87
C GLU A 29 -1.31 -17.46 -1.00
N GLU A 30 0.02 -17.39 -1.00
CA GLU A 30 0.86 -18.23 -0.15
C GLU A 30 0.64 -17.96 1.33
N ALA A 31 0.49 -16.69 1.72
CA ALA A 31 0.18 -16.32 3.09
C ALA A 31 -1.16 -16.90 3.56
N GLY A 32 -2.17 -16.90 2.69
CA GLY A 32 -3.47 -17.54 2.94
C GLY A 32 -3.35 -19.03 3.24
N LYS A 33 -2.56 -19.77 2.45
CA LYS A 33 -2.29 -21.21 2.66
C LYS A 33 -1.62 -21.49 4.01
N GLN A 34 -0.80 -20.55 4.49
CA GLN A 34 -0.12 -20.65 5.78
C GLN A 34 -0.98 -20.18 6.97
N GLY A 35 -2.25 -19.82 6.74
CA GLY A 35 -3.17 -19.36 7.77
C GLY A 35 -2.84 -17.97 8.32
N ILE A 36 -2.04 -17.17 7.60
CA ILE A 36 -1.74 -15.78 7.97
C ILE A 36 -3.02 -14.94 7.78
N LYS A 37 -3.27 -14.00 8.69
CA LYS A 37 -4.45 -13.11 8.66
C LYS A 37 -4.11 -11.65 8.46
N LEU A 38 -2.89 -11.26 8.77
CA LEU A 38 -2.37 -9.92 8.53
C LEU A 38 -0.98 -10.00 7.90
N LEU A 39 -0.81 -9.34 6.77
CA LEU A 39 0.42 -9.37 5.98
C LEU A 39 0.90 -7.94 5.70
N GLY A 40 2.09 -7.58 6.18
CA GLY A 40 2.72 -6.29 5.90
C GLY A 40 3.77 -6.39 4.79
N PHE A 41 3.70 -5.51 3.79
CA PHE A 41 4.73 -5.35 2.78
C PHE A 41 5.69 -4.20 3.12
N PRO A 42 6.91 -4.21 2.56
CA PRO A 42 7.86 -3.10 2.68
C PRO A 42 7.35 -1.77 2.11
N GLU A 43 8.04 -0.70 2.47
CA GLU A 43 7.89 0.65 1.90
C GLU A 43 7.87 0.61 0.36
N THR A 44 6.91 1.32 -0.24
CA THR A 44 6.82 1.54 -1.68
C THR A 44 7.09 0.28 -2.52
N PHE A 45 6.51 -0.85 -2.12
CA PHE A 45 6.74 -2.13 -2.80
C PHE A 45 6.30 -2.08 -4.27
N ILE A 46 5.20 -1.40 -4.60
CA ILE A 46 4.78 -1.19 -6.01
C ILE A 46 5.05 0.27 -6.43
N PRO A 47 5.84 0.54 -7.50
CA PRO A 47 6.61 -0.39 -8.32
C PRO A 47 8.05 -0.64 -7.79
N GLY A 48 8.33 -0.24 -6.54
CA GLY A 48 9.63 -0.29 -5.89
C GLY A 48 10.13 1.12 -5.53
N TYR A 49 10.93 1.24 -4.48
CA TYR A 49 11.49 2.53 -4.05
C TYR A 49 12.32 3.20 -5.16
N PRO A 50 12.15 4.50 -5.45
CA PRO A 50 12.75 5.19 -6.59
C PRO A 50 14.23 5.51 -6.35
N TYR A 51 15.10 4.51 -6.24
CA TYR A 51 16.53 4.67 -5.93
C TYR A 51 17.28 5.65 -6.85
N PHE A 52 16.76 5.92 -8.05
CA PHE A 52 17.33 6.93 -8.95
C PHE A 52 17.36 8.34 -8.33
N CYS A 53 16.48 8.66 -7.36
CA CYS A 53 16.45 9.97 -6.72
C CYS A 53 17.68 10.22 -5.85
N GLU A 54 18.31 9.16 -5.35
CA GLU A 54 19.53 9.20 -4.54
C GLU A 54 20.79 8.92 -5.35
N ALA A 55 20.67 8.17 -6.45
CA ALA A 55 21.82 7.71 -7.23
C ALA A 55 22.29 8.68 -8.32
N TYR A 56 21.43 9.58 -8.81
CA TYR A 56 21.72 10.43 -9.97
C TYR A 56 21.42 11.90 -9.72
N PRO A 57 22.12 12.84 -10.38
CA PRO A 57 21.78 14.26 -10.30
C PRO A 57 20.35 14.55 -10.82
N PRO A 58 19.59 15.50 -10.24
CA PRO A 58 18.19 15.74 -10.60
C PRO A 58 17.93 15.92 -12.10
N ILE A 59 18.84 16.59 -12.83
CA ILE A 59 18.70 16.81 -14.28
C ILE A 59 18.72 15.53 -15.11
N GLN A 60 19.30 14.44 -14.59
CA GLN A 60 19.34 13.13 -15.25
C GLN A 60 18.16 12.23 -14.86
N GLN A 61 17.34 12.63 -13.89
CA GLN A 61 16.25 11.81 -13.36
C GLN A 61 14.95 11.91 -14.18
N VAL A 62 14.80 12.92 -15.05
CA VAL A 62 13.52 13.28 -15.70
C VAL A 62 12.85 12.09 -16.39
N GLY A 63 13.59 11.33 -17.20
CA GLY A 63 13.04 10.16 -17.90
C GLY A 63 12.65 9.03 -16.94
N ALA A 64 13.44 8.80 -15.90
CA ALA A 64 13.13 7.80 -14.87
C ALA A 64 11.88 8.20 -14.07
N LEU A 65 11.74 9.48 -13.71
CA LEU A 65 10.57 10.00 -12.99
C LEU A 65 9.29 9.90 -13.83
N ALA A 66 9.36 10.19 -15.13
CA ALA A 66 8.22 10.02 -16.03
C ALA A 66 7.74 8.56 -16.09
N LYS A 67 8.67 7.62 -16.31
CA LYS A 67 8.36 6.18 -16.26
C LYS A 67 7.82 5.78 -14.89
N TYR A 68 8.43 6.28 -13.81
CA TYR A 68 8.01 5.97 -12.45
C TYR A 68 6.57 6.44 -12.16
N ALA A 69 6.17 7.58 -12.71
CA ALA A 69 4.80 8.07 -12.63
C ALA A 69 3.80 7.18 -13.38
N ASP A 70 4.18 6.60 -14.53
CA ASP A 70 3.35 5.65 -15.27
C ASP A 70 3.21 4.31 -14.55
N GLU A 71 4.27 3.88 -13.85
CA GLU A 71 4.31 2.66 -13.04
C GLU A 71 3.74 2.86 -11.62
N SER A 72 3.34 4.08 -11.25
CA SER A 72 2.68 4.35 -9.97
C SER A 72 1.20 3.90 -9.99
N VAL A 73 0.67 3.59 -8.81
CA VAL A 73 -0.67 3.01 -8.62
C VAL A 73 -1.70 4.10 -8.36
N VAL A 74 -2.88 4.03 -8.99
CA VAL A 74 -4.03 4.79 -8.50
C VAL A 74 -4.74 3.94 -7.45
N CYS A 75 -4.82 4.42 -6.20
CA CYS A 75 -5.27 3.65 -5.03
C CYS A 75 -6.81 3.51 -4.93
N ASP A 76 -7.47 3.18 -6.04
CA ASP A 76 -8.90 2.91 -6.10
C ASP A 76 -9.22 1.79 -7.11
N ALA A 77 -10.51 1.47 -7.27
CA ALA A 77 -10.95 0.39 -8.15
C ALA A 77 -10.73 0.64 -9.65
N SER A 78 -10.35 1.86 -10.07
CA SER A 78 -10.03 2.18 -11.47
C SER A 78 -8.68 1.58 -11.90
N ASP A 79 -7.74 1.35 -10.97
CA ASP A 79 -6.45 0.71 -11.28
C ASP A 79 -6.56 -0.83 -11.29
N ALA A 80 -6.05 -1.45 -12.35
CA ALA A 80 -6.01 -2.90 -12.48
C ALA A 80 -5.13 -3.57 -11.41
N SER A 81 -4.07 -2.90 -10.94
CA SER A 81 -3.21 -3.43 -9.89
C SER A 81 -3.99 -3.58 -8.58
N MET A 82 -4.73 -2.55 -8.18
CA MET A 82 -5.56 -2.56 -6.98
C MET A 82 -6.67 -3.60 -7.06
N ARG A 83 -7.37 -3.72 -8.20
CA ARG A 83 -8.36 -4.78 -8.39
C ARG A 83 -7.77 -6.18 -8.19
N SER A 84 -6.54 -6.40 -8.67
CA SER A 84 -5.85 -7.69 -8.51
C SER A 84 -5.50 -7.98 -7.04
N VAL A 85 -5.00 -6.97 -6.31
CA VAL A 85 -4.71 -7.09 -4.87
C VAL A 85 -6.00 -7.35 -4.07
N GLN A 86 -7.07 -6.59 -4.33
CA GLN A 86 -8.37 -6.77 -3.67
C GLN A 86 -8.95 -8.17 -3.89
N ALA A 87 -8.85 -8.70 -5.10
CA ALA A 87 -9.28 -10.06 -5.41
C ALA A 87 -8.45 -11.11 -4.67
N ALA A 88 -7.12 -10.94 -4.62
CA ALA A 88 -6.22 -11.85 -3.90
C ALA A 88 -6.49 -11.85 -2.38
N CYS A 89 -6.66 -10.68 -1.76
CA CYS A 89 -7.00 -10.56 -0.33
C CYS A 89 -8.30 -11.29 -0.02
N ARG A 90 -9.34 -11.12 -0.86
CA ARG A 90 -10.64 -11.78 -0.72
C ARG A 90 -10.55 -13.29 -0.84
N ALA A 91 -9.82 -13.78 -1.84
CA ALA A 91 -9.68 -15.22 -2.08
C ALA A 91 -8.87 -15.90 -0.97
N ALA A 92 -7.81 -15.25 -0.48
CA ALA A 92 -6.94 -15.78 0.56
C ALA A 92 -7.48 -15.56 1.98
N GLY A 93 -8.45 -14.66 2.17
CA GLY A 93 -8.94 -14.24 3.48
C GLY A 93 -7.84 -13.56 4.32
N VAL A 94 -7.04 -12.71 3.68
CA VAL A 94 -5.86 -12.04 4.26
C VAL A 94 -6.04 -10.53 4.19
N THR A 95 -5.86 -9.84 5.32
CA THR A 95 -5.72 -8.37 5.34
C THR A 95 -4.27 -8.02 5.00
N VAL A 96 -4.07 -7.02 4.13
CA VAL A 96 -2.76 -6.56 3.67
C VAL A 96 -2.55 -5.09 4.00
N SER A 97 -1.35 -4.76 4.49
CA SER A 97 -0.79 -3.40 4.46
C SER A 97 0.27 -3.32 3.37
N LEU A 98 0.06 -2.51 2.34
CA LEU A 98 0.89 -2.47 1.14
C LEU A 98 1.46 -1.06 0.91
N GLY A 99 2.78 -0.96 0.92
CA GLY A 99 3.48 0.25 0.47
C GLY A 99 3.42 0.39 -1.06
N VAL A 100 3.07 1.57 -1.55
CA VAL A 100 3.00 1.90 -2.98
C VAL A 100 3.45 3.33 -3.24
N SER A 101 3.99 3.55 -4.44
CA SER A 101 3.97 4.87 -5.06
C SER A 101 2.56 5.11 -5.60
N GLU A 102 1.82 5.99 -4.95
CA GLU A 102 0.48 6.40 -5.37
C GLU A 102 0.59 7.52 -6.40
N ARG A 103 -0.18 7.44 -7.49
CA ARG A 103 -0.48 8.57 -8.37
C ARG A 103 -1.88 9.09 -8.08
N MET A 104 -2.02 10.40 -8.07
CA MET A 104 -3.32 11.06 -7.87
C MET A 104 -4.37 10.56 -8.89
N PRO A 105 -5.60 10.22 -8.46
CA PRO A 105 -6.67 9.85 -9.38
C PRO A 105 -7.06 11.01 -10.31
N GLY A 106 -7.82 10.70 -11.37
CA GLY A 106 -8.35 11.73 -12.29
C GLY A 106 -7.34 12.27 -13.31
N GLY A 107 -6.24 11.56 -13.57
CA GLY A 107 -5.26 11.94 -14.59
C GLY A 107 -4.19 12.92 -14.11
N GLY A 108 -4.05 13.14 -12.81
CA GLY A 108 -2.96 13.92 -12.23
C GLY A 108 -1.61 13.19 -12.30
N TYR A 109 -0.52 13.95 -12.22
CA TYR A 109 0.86 13.44 -12.21
C TYR A 109 1.55 13.57 -10.85
N THR A 110 0.85 14.09 -9.83
CA THR A 110 1.38 14.16 -8.47
C THR A 110 1.48 12.77 -7.87
N LEU A 111 2.67 12.43 -7.38
CA LEU A 111 2.94 11.16 -6.72
C LEU A 111 3.00 11.32 -5.20
N PHE A 112 2.66 10.26 -4.47
CA PHE A 112 2.78 10.18 -3.01
C PHE A 112 3.38 8.84 -2.60
N ASN A 113 4.22 8.83 -1.58
CA ASN A 113 4.55 7.60 -0.87
C ASN A 113 3.36 7.24 0.03
N SER A 114 2.77 6.07 -0.20
CA SER A 114 1.50 5.71 0.43
C SER A 114 1.49 4.29 0.97
N GLN A 115 0.85 4.12 2.11
CA GLN A 115 0.45 2.83 2.66
C GLN A 115 -1.04 2.62 2.42
N VAL A 116 -1.39 1.54 1.71
CA VAL A 116 -2.77 1.14 1.43
C VAL A 116 -3.12 -0.09 2.26
N VAL A 117 -4.24 -0.03 2.99
CA VAL A 117 -4.74 -1.19 3.73
C VAL A 117 -5.94 -1.79 3.00
N VAL A 118 -5.81 -3.06 2.61
CA VAL A 118 -6.86 -3.85 1.93
C VAL A 118 -7.30 -4.97 2.85
N ASP A 119 -8.60 -5.04 3.15
CA ASP A 119 -9.15 -6.03 4.08
C ASP A 119 -9.30 -7.42 3.45
N SER A 120 -9.56 -8.41 4.31
CA SER A 120 -9.76 -9.82 3.94
C SER A 120 -11.00 -10.07 3.08
N ASP A 121 -11.90 -9.10 2.91
CA ASP A 121 -13.01 -9.14 1.94
C ASP A 121 -12.70 -8.39 0.62
N GLY A 122 -11.50 -7.82 0.53
CA GLY A 122 -11.02 -7.02 -0.59
C GLY A 122 -11.43 -5.54 -0.54
N ALA A 123 -12.04 -5.03 0.55
CA ALA A 123 -12.31 -3.60 0.69
C ALA A 123 -11.01 -2.81 0.96
N ILE A 124 -10.83 -1.67 0.30
CA ILE A 124 -9.77 -0.71 0.69
C ILE A 124 -10.27 0.04 1.93
N LEU A 125 -9.60 -0.18 3.07
CA LEU A 125 -9.99 0.43 4.35
C LEU A 125 -9.48 1.86 4.50
N GLY A 126 -8.34 2.15 3.88
CA GLY A 126 -7.71 3.47 3.94
C GLY A 126 -6.42 3.54 3.12
N VAL A 127 -6.07 4.77 2.78
CA VAL A 127 -4.81 5.15 2.15
C VAL A 127 -4.19 6.22 3.03
N HIS A 128 -3.00 5.94 3.56
CA HIS A 128 -2.22 6.91 4.31
C HIS A 128 -1.05 7.38 3.44
N ARG A 129 -0.88 8.70 3.32
CA ARG A 129 0.22 9.32 2.57
C ARG A 129 1.26 9.82 3.56
N LYS A 130 2.53 9.48 3.35
CA LYS A 130 3.68 9.94 4.15
C LYS A 130 3.60 11.45 4.31
N LEU A 131 3.56 11.95 5.55
CA LEU A 131 3.36 13.38 5.81
C LEU A 131 4.50 14.23 5.23
N GLN A 132 5.73 13.74 5.36
CA GLN A 132 6.90 14.47 4.93
C GLN A 132 7.91 13.55 4.25
N PRO A 133 7.99 13.57 2.92
CA PRO A 133 9.07 12.92 2.19
C PRO A 133 10.43 13.44 2.67
N THR A 134 11.38 12.52 2.80
CA THR A 134 12.70 12.75 3.39
C THR A 134 13.73 13.03 2.30
N TYR A 135 14.51 14.09 2.47
CA TYR A 135 15.67 14.38 1.62
C TYR A 135 15.33 14.35 0.10
N ALA A 136 15.95 13.45 -0.66
CA ALA A 136 15.81 13.33 -2.11
C ALA A 136 14.41 12.84 -2.56
N GLU A 137 13.66 12.19 -1.66
CA GLU A 137 12.29 11.79 -1.92
C GLU A 137 11.39 12.98 -2.30
N ARG A 138 11.75 14.20 -1.86
CA ARG A 138 11.02 15.45 -2.18
C ARG A 138 11.05 15.81 -3.66
N PHE A 139 11.94 15.22 -4.44
CA PHE A 139 11.94 15.35 -5.90
C PHE A 139 10.91 14.44 -6.58
N VAL A 140 10.40 13.43 -5.86
CA VAL A 140 9.50 12.40 -6.40
C VAL A 140 8.09 12.54 -5.82
N TRP A 141 7.96 12.64 -4.51
CA TRP A 141 6.68 12.59 -3.80
C TRP A 141 6.29 13.91 -3.17
N ALA A 142 5.00 14.21 -3.24
CA ALA A 142 4.37 15.28 -2.50
C ALA A 142 4.08 14.87 -1.04
N GLN A 143 3.85 15.87 -0.20
CA GLN A 143 3.47 15.68 1.20
C GLN A 143 2.04 15.15 1.33
N GLY A 144 1.87 14.18 2.21
CA GLY A 144 0.56 13.76 2.71
C GLY A 144 -0.06 14.77 3.66
N GLY A 145 -1.37 14.63 3.90
CA GLY A 145 -2.09 15.44 4.88
C GLY A 145 -2.46 14.63 6.13
N GLY A 146 -2.53 15.30 7.28
CA GLY A 146 -2.94 14.69 8.56
C GLY A 146 -4.36 14.12 8.56
N TRP A 147 -5.20 14.45 7.58
CA TRP A 147 -6.53 13.84 7.39
C TRP A 147 -6.46 12.33 7.10
N SER A 148 -5.31 11.86 6.62
CA SER A 148 -5.03 10.45 6.31
C SER A 148 -4.55 9.63 7.53
N LEU A 149 -4.21 10.29 8.65
CA LEU A 149 -3.87 9.64 9.92
C LEU A 149 -5.14 9.08 10.57
N ARG A 150 -5.55 7.89 10.14
CA ARG A 150 -6.76 7.21 10.61
C ARG A 150 -6.45 5.79 11.00
N VAL A 151 -6.98 5.37 12.15
CA VAL A 151 -6.99 3.96 12.53
C VAL A 151 -8.05 3.25 11.71
N VAL A 152 -7.63 2.24 10.95
CA VAL A 152 -8.52 1.30 10.26
C VAL A 152 -8.75 0.06 11.11
N ARG A 153 -9.91 -0.59 10.94
CA ARG A 153 -10.28 -1.80 11.71
C ARG A 153 -10.54 -2.96 10.74
N PRO A 154 -9.55 -3.83 10.50
CA PRO A 154 -9.71 -4.96 9.58
C PRO A 154 -10.51 -6.11 10.18
N LYS A 155 -11.16 -6.88 9.31
CA LYS A 155 -11.86 -8.13 9.63
C LYS A 155 -10.86 -9.27 9.76
N LEU A 156 -10.12 -9.30 10.87
CA LEU A 156 -9.04 -10.27 11.11
C LEU A 156 -9.54 -11.69 11.45
N ASN A 157 -10.85 -11.90 11.62
CA ASN A 157 -11.37 -13.08 12.33
C ASN A 157 -12.19 -14.09 11.52
N GLY A 158 -12.46 -13.89 10.22
CA GLY A 158 -13.06 -14.92 9.34
C GLY A 158 -14.41 -15.54 9.76
N GLY A 159 -15.00 -15.15 10.89
CA GLY A 159 -16.31 -15.61 11.33
C GLY A 159 -17.39 -14.67 10.83
N GLY A 160 -18.43 -15.23 10.23
CA GLY A 160 -19.70 -14.55 9.93
C GLY A 160 -20.43 -14.12 11.19
N GLY A 161 -19.83 -13.22 11.97
CA GLY A 161 -20.49 -12.46 13.01
C GLY A 161 -21.13 -11.25 12.36
N SER A 162 -22.42 -11.36 12.06
CA SER A 162 -23.33 -10.23 12.02
C SER A 162 -23.42 -9.61 13.42
N ASP A 163 -22.33 -9.02 13.91
CA ASP A 163 -22.43 -8.12 15.04
C ASP A 163 -22.67 -6.73 14.46
N GLY A 164 -23.94 -6.34 14.51
CA GLY A 164 -24.43 -4.99 14.29
C GLY A 164 -23.92 -4.02 15.35
N ASP A 165 -22.60 -3.97 15.54
CA ASP A 165 -21.96 -2.97 16.35
C ASP A 165 -21.83 -1.69 15.51
N ALA A 166 -22.97 -0.99 15.40
CA ALA A 166 -23.07 0.38 14.90
C ALA A 166 -22.43 1.39 15.86
N ARG A 167 -21.39 1.01 16.63
CA ARG A 167 -20.61 1.99 17.39
C ARG A 167 -19.84 2.87 16.39
N PRO A 168 -19.92 4.20 16.54
CA PRO A 168 -19.23 5.11 15.65
C PRO A 168 -17.75 4.75 15.62
N ARG A 169 -17.16 4.71 14.41
CA ARG A 169 -15.72 4.52 14.19
C ARG A 169 -14.98 5.69 14.85
N GLY A 170 -14.79 5.61 16.16
CA GLY A 170 -14.20 6.66 16.98
C GLY A 170 -12.75 6.88 16.59
N ARG A 171 -12.35 8.16 16.55
CA ARG A 171 -10.95 8.60 16.49
C ARG A 171 -10.23 8.05 17.72
N LEU A 172 -9.37 7.07 17.52
CA LEU A 172 -8.30 6.76 18.47
C LEU A 172 -7.03 7.37 17.88
N ALA A 173 -6.48 8.36 18.58
CA ALA A 173 -5.22 8.98 18.25
C ALA A 173 -4.10 8.02 18.63
N GLY A 174 -3.52 7.38 17.63
CA GLY A 174 -2.25 6.67 17.71
C GLY A 174 -1.59 6.83 16.36
N ALA A 175 -0.83 7.91 16.19
CA ALA A 175 0.04 8.08 15.03
C ALA A 175 1.20 7.10 15.20
N VAL A 176 1.39 6.22 14.22
CA VAL A 176 2.65 5.50 14.09
C VAL A 176 3.65 6.53 13.58
N ASP A 177 4.83 6.58 14.17
CA ASP A 177 5.89 7.51 13.76
C ASP A 177 6.29 7.22 12.30
N ASP A 178 6.12 8.23 11.43
CA ASP A 178 6.25 8.17 9.97
C ASP A 178 7.70 8.01 9.48
N ALA A 179 8.66 7.81 10.39
CA ALA A 179 10.07 7.73 10.06
C ALA A 179 10.45 6.49 9.22
N TRP A 180 9.64 5.41 9.23
CA TRP A 180 10.02 4.10 8.67
C TRP A 180 8.85 3.24 8.14
N LEU A 181 7.78 3.85 7.61
CA LEU A 181 6.74 3.09 6.89
C LEU A 181 7.29 2.40 5.65
#